data_AF-F4W774-F1
#
_entry.id   AF-F4W774-F1
#
_cell.length_a   1.000
_cell.length_b   1.000
_cell.length_c   1.000
_cell.angle_alpha   90.00
_cell.angle_beta   90.00
_cell.angle_gamma   90.00
#
_symmetry.space_group_name_H-M   'P 1'
#
loop_
_entity.id
_entity.type
_entity.pdbx_description
1 polymer ?
#
loop_
_entity_poly.entity_id
_entity_poly.type
_entity_poly.pdbx_seq_one_letter_code
_entity_poly.pdbx_strand_id
1 'polypeptide(L)'
;MATIKNLSNEVIYIILQQEDISFKDVLNFGLTCRQFLNVIHNNTLWQIKLYKRWPNMKRIYDKLKIQKKCINFKDDVKASITCRNKLRSHLSLMSERFFQKDNFSESDLEYFDALFCPNMGAHSMNYYFLKDEMMHLITMSPLLPDCNLTHKYYSKILLQYLQQRHTKDVWQEFISYPKEQQLLEKAATIVAQWYQPQKHIFYFDIEASLDNIAQLVLKRLKKVYCDHPIFSTSAKQFSFWKNNNVNDNQWSKEEEKQIINMLQTVLFDELGFSGALASDLLYKLEDILIDCVLENKVGDAVSLAIIFQSIARRLGVRCDLVAFPTHFFLSWKPKSITEKSEDEEYFYIDILHGGAIVGRNDCPKTRGRRCPIKNFNKHNEISPTEVGHYLYILLNLKISSKNID
;
A
#
# COMPACT_ATOMS: atom_id res chain seq x y z
N MET A 1 -24.95 -49.90 15.70
CA MET A 1 -24.66 -48.48 15.98
C MET A 1 -23.92 -47.90 14.79
N ALA A 2 -24.43 -46.80 14.20
CA ALA A 2 -23.68 -46.10 13.16
C ALA A 2 -22.48 -45.40 13.83
N THR A 3 -21.27 -45.65 13.34
CA THR A 3 -20.05 -44.97 13.81
C THR A 3 -19.63 -43.92 12.80
N ILE A 4 -18.76 -42.98 13.19
CA ILE A 4 -18.22 -41.95 12.28
C ILE A 4 -17.52 -42.56 11.04
N LYS A 5 -17.02 -43.81 11.14
CA LYS A 5 -16.44 -44.55 10.00
C LYS A 5 -17.47 -44.90 8.92
N ASN A 6 -18.75 -44.96 9.29
CA ASN A 6 -19.85 -45.30 8.37
C ASN A 6 -20.37 -44.06 7.61
N LEU A 7 -19.89 -42.86 7.93
CA LEU A 7 -20.25 -41.64 7.22
C LEU A 7 -19.51 -41.57 5.88
N SER A 8 -20.14 -40.93 4.88
CA SER A 8 -19.46 -40.63 3.62
C SER A 8 -18.33 -39.63 3.84
N ASN A 9 -17.31 -39.66 2.97
CA ASN A 9 -16.20 -38.72 3.03
C ASN A 9 -16.67 -37.26 2.92
N GLU A 10 -17.77 -37.01 2.20
CA GLU A 10 -18.38 -35.67 2.06
C GLU A 10 -18.95 -35.16 3.39
N VAL A 11 -19.65 -36.01 4.13
CA VAL A 11 -20.18 -35.64 5.46
C VAL A 11 -19.03 -35.39 6.44
N ILE A 12 -18.02 -36.26 6.44
CA ILE A 12 -16.81 -36.07 7.26
C ILE A 12 -16.11 -34.76 6.88
N TYR A 13 -16.03 -34.42 5.60
CA TYR A 13 -15.45 -33.17 5.11
C TYR A 13 -16.21 -31.94 5.63
N ILE A 14 -17.55 -31.96 5.62
CA ILE A 14 -18.39 -30.88 6.18
C ILE A 14 -18.20 -30.74 7.69
N ILE A 15 -18.12 -31.87 8.41
CA ILE A 15 -17.85 -31.87 9.86
C ILE A 15 -16.48 -31.25 10.11
N LEU A 16 -15.44 -31.73 9.41
CA LEU A 16 -14.09 -31.23 9.60
C LEU A 16 -13.95 -29.75 9.31
N GLN A 17 -14.83 -29.13 8.51
CA GLN A 17 -14.81 -27.69 8.24
C GLN A 17 -15.36 -26.80 9.36
N GLN A 18 -16.06 -27.36 10.35
CA GLN A 18 -16.69 -26.57 11.43
C GLN A 18 -15.66 -25.71 12.19
N GLU A 19 -16.07 -24.55 12.70
CA GLU A 19 -15.15 -23.58 13.31
C GLU A 19 -14.49 -24.10 14.59
N ASP A 20 -15.23 -24.90 15.37
CA ASP A 20 -14.77 -25.47 16.63
C ASP A 20 -13.67 -26.52 16.46
N ILE A 21 -13.45 -27.01 15.25
CA ILE A 21 -12.42 -28.01 14.96
C ILE A 21 -11.12 -27.31 14.56
N SER A 22 -10.10 -27.37 15.41
CA SER A 22 -8.81 -26.74 15.14
C SER A 22 -8.00 -27.49 14.08
N PHE A 23 -6.92 -26.86 13.56
CA PHE A 23 -5.95 -27.55 12.70
C PHE A 23 -5.39 -28.82 13.37
N LYS A 24 -5.17 -28.77 14.69
CA LYS A 24 -4.65 -29.90 15.46
C LYS A 24 -5.66 -31.05 15.50
N ASP A 25 -6.95 -30.75 15.62
CA ASP A 25 -8.01 -31.76 15.63
C ASP A 25 -8.14 -32.45 14.27
N VAL A 26 -8.06 -31.69 13.16
CA VAL A 26 -8.03 -32.26 11.80
C VAL A 26 -6.83 -33.19 11.62
N LEU A 27 -5.64 -32.79 12.08
CA LEU A 27 -4.45 -33.64 12.01
C LEU A 27 -4.61 -34.91 12.83
N ASN A 28 -5.02 -34.79 14.09
CA ASN A 28 -5.25 -35.92 15.00
C ASN A 28 -6.29 -36.89 14.43
N PHE A 29 -7.37 -36.37 13.84
CA PHE A 29 -8.39 -37.18 13.18
C PHE A 29 -7.81 -38.02 12.04
N GLY A 30 -6.96 -37.42 11.19
CA GLY A 30 -6.29 -38.15 10.10
C GLY A 30 -5.31 -39.22 10.57
N LEU A 31 -4.73 -39.09 11.77
CA LEU A 31 -3.82 -40.08 12.34
C LEU A 31 -4.53 -41.35 12.84
N THR A 32 -5.86 -41.34 12.96
CA THR A 32 -6.60 -42.48 13.52
C THR A 32 -6.73 -43.67 12.56
N CYS A 33 -6.84 -43.44 11.24
CA CYS A 33 -6.95 -44.52 10.25
C CYS A 33 -6.69 -44.03 8.81
N ARG A 34 -6.42 -44.97 7.89
CA ARG A 34 -6.15 -44.68 6.47
C ARG A 34 -7.29 -43.95 5.76
N GLN A 35 -8.54 -44.29 6.05
CA GLN A 35 -9.71 -43.61 5.48
C GLN A 35 -9.68 -42.12 5.80
N PHE A 36 -9.52 -41.77 7.08
CA PHE A 36 -9.52 -40.38 7.52
C PHE A 36 -8.24 -39.64 7.11
N LEU A 37 -7.11 -40.36 7.04
CA LEU A 37 -5.89 -39.83 6.44
C LEU A 37 -6.15 -39.37 5.00
N ASN A 38 -6.85 -40.17 4.19
CA ASN A 38 -7.20 -39.79 2.82
C ASN A 38 -8.14 -38.57 2.77
N VAL A 39 -9.11 -38.49 3.69
CA VAL A 39 -10.02 -37.32 3.79
C VAL A 39 -9.24 -36.02 4.05
N ILE A 40 -8.24 -36.04 4.94
CA ILE A 40 -7.46 -34.84 5.25
C ILE A 40 -6.41 -34.49 4.17
N HIS A 41 -6.21 -35.30 3.13
CA HIS A 41 -5.37 -34.91 1.98
C HIS A 41 -6.06 -33.94 1.03
N ASN A 42 -7.33 -33.62 1.27
CA ASN A 42 -8.07 -32.64 0.49
C ASN A 42 -7.52 -31.22 0.72
N ASN A 43 -6.89 -30.64 -0.31
CA ASN A 43 -6.32 -29.29 -0.27
C ASN A 43 -7.37 -28.20 0.03
N THR A 44 -8.60 -28.38 -0.45
CA THR A 44 -9.72 -27.45 -0.22
C THR A 44 -10.14 -27.44 1.25
N LEU A 45 -9.99 -28.53 1.99
CA LEU A 45 -10.23 -28.55 3.45
C LEU A 45 -9.33 -27.54 4.15
N TRP A 46 -8.02 -27.64 3.86
CA TRP A 46 -7.00 -26.78 4.45
C TRP A 46 -7.17 -25.34 4.01
N GLN A 47 -7.55 -25.11 2.75
CA GLN A 47 -7.89 -23.77 2.27
C GLN A 47 -9.01 -23.12 3.09
N ILE A 48 -10.14 -23.83 3.26
CA ILE A 48 -11.29 -23.31 4.02
C ILE A 48 -10.87 -23.01 5.46
N LYS A 49 -10.14 -23.94 6.10
CA LYS A 49 -9.63 -23.73 7.46
C LYS A 49 -8.68 -22.55 7.58
N LEU A 50 -7.78 -22.39 6.60
CA LEU A 50 -6.86 -21.27 6.55
C LEU A 50 -7.63 -19.95 6.47
N TYR A 51 -8.60 -19.83 5.57
CA TYR A 51 -9.36 -18.59 5.40
C TYR A 51 -10.28 -18.28 6.58
N LYS A 52 -10.84 -19.30 7.23
CA LYS A 52 -11.61 -19.11 8.47
C LYS A 52 -10.74 -18.56 9.59
N ARG A 53 -9.54 -19.12 9.76
CA ARG A 53 -8.60 -18.63 10.78
C ARG A 53 -8.04 -17.25 10.42
N TRP A 54 -7.78 -17.01 9.14
CA TRP A 54 -7.13 -15.80 8.63
C TRP A 54 -7.82 -15.21 7.40
N PRO A 55 -8.89 -14.44 7.60
CA PRO A 55 -9.67 -13.87 6.50
C PRO A 55 -8.82 -12.99 5.57
N ASN A 56 -7.89 -12.20 6.12
CA ASN A 56 -7.00 -11.32 5.36
C ASN A 56 -6.09 -12.08 4.40
N MET A 57 -5.74 -13.34 4.71
CA MET A 57 -4.88 -14.16 3.85
C MET A 57 -5.57 -14.55 2.54
N LYS A 58 -6.91 -14.63 2.53
CA LYS A 58 -7.68 -14.94 1.31
C LYS A 58 -7.27 -14.03 0.16
N ARG A 59 -7.13 -12.73 0.44
CA ARG A 59 -6.78 -11.70 -0.55
C ARG A 59 -5.37 -11.93 -1.15
N ILE A 60 -4.42 -12.35 -0.32
CA ILE A 60 -3.05 -12.69 -0.75
C ILE A 60 -3.08 -13.94 -1.63
N TYR A 61 -3.78 -14.99 -1.19
CA TYR A 61 -3.90 -16.24 -1.94
C TYR A 61 -4.64 -16.08 -3.27
N ASP A 62 -5.68 -15.26 -3.32
CA ASP A 62 -6.42 -15.00 -4.55
C ASP A 62 -5.50 -14.32 -5.59
N LYS A 63 -4.62 -13.40 -5.16
CA LYS A 63 -3.57 -12.84 -6.02
C LYS A 63 -2.59 -13.91 -6.51
N LEU A 64 -2.13 -14.81 -5.63
CA LEU A 64 -1.22 -15.90 -6.02
C LEU A 64 -1.86 -16.89 -7.01
N LYS A 65 -3.16 -17.14 -6.89
CA LYS A 65 -3.91 -17.98 -7.85
C LYS A 65 -4.02 -17.34 -9.23
N ILE A 66 -4.25 -16.02 -9.30
CA ILE A 66 -4.24 -15.27 -10.57
C ILE A 66 -2.88 -15.41 -11.25
N GLN A 67 -1.80 -15.43 -10.47
CA GLN A 67 -0.43 -15.69 -10.95
C GLN A 67 -0.15 -17.16 -11.31
N LYS A 68 -1.18 -18.02 -11.33
CA LYS A 68 -1.12 -19.46 -11.65
C LYS A 68 -0.12 -20.25 -10.79
N LYS A 69 0.13 -19.80 -9.55
CA LYS A 69 0.97 -20.56 -8.60
C LYS A 69 0.18 -21.76 -8.05
N CYS A 70 0.80 -22.94 -8.06
CA CYS A 70 0.26 -24.11 -7.37
C CYS A 70 0.40 -23.90 -5.86
N ILE A 71 -0.71 -23.95 -5.11
CA ILE A 71 -0.73 -23.70 -3.68
C ILE A 71 -1.10 -24.98 -2.95
N ASN A 72 -0.23 -25.42 -2.04
CA ASN A 72 -0.50 -26.50 -1.11
C ASN A 72 -0.85 -25.92 0.27
N PHE A 73 -2.15 -25.78 0.53
CA PHE A 73 -2.65 -25.21 1.78
C PHE A 73 -2.29 -26.06 3.01
N LYS A 74 -2.09 -27.38 2.84
CA LYS A 74 -1.65 -28.25 3.92
C LYS A 74 -0.22 -27.92 4.35
N ASP A 75 0.67 -27.71 3.38
CA ASP A 75 2.06 -27.31 3.64
C ASP A 75 2.13 -25.90 4.24
N ASP A 76 1.31 -24.98 3.75
CA ASP A 76 1.20 -23.63 4.30
C ASP A 76 0.72 -23.64 5.76
N VAL A 77 -0.28 -24.46 6.08
CA VAL A 77 -0.74 -24.63 7.47
C VAL A 77 0.37 -25.23 8.33
N LYS A 78 1.13 -26.22 7.84
CA LYS A 78 2.29 -26.77 8.56
C LYS A 78 3.37 -25.70 8.79
N ALA A 79 3.69 -24.91 7.77
CA ALA A 79 4.64 -23.80 7.86
C ALA A 79 4.19 -22.78 8.90
N SER A 80 2.89 -22.40 8.87
CA SER A 80 2.31 -21.46 9.82
C SER A 80 2.43 -21.92 11.27
N ILE A 81 2.17 -23.20 11.57
CA ILE A 81 2.27 -23.74 12.93
C ILE A 81 3.73 -23.73 13.36
N THR A 82 4.63 -24.12 12.46
CA THR A 82 6.07 -24.19 12.74
C THR A 82 6.65 -22.81 13.05
N CYS A 83 6.39 -21.79 12.22
CA CYS A 83 6.95 -20.46 12.42
C CYS A 83 6.36 -19.76 13.65
N ARG A 84 5.06 -19.94 13.95
CA ARG A 84 4.42 -19.37 15.14
C ARG A 84 4.92 -20.00 16.44
N ASN A 85 5.14 -21.32 16.46
CA ASN A 85 5.74 -21.97 17.62
C ASN A 85 7.15 -21.43 17.88
N LYS A 86 7.97 -21.30 16.81
CA LYS A 86 9.30 -20.67 16.92
C LYS A 86 9.20 -19.24 17.44
N LEU A 87 8.30 -18.42 16.89
CA LEU A 87 8.06 -17.05 17.38
C LEU A 87 7.77 -17.04 18.88
N ARG A 88 6.84 -17.87 19.37
CA ARG A 88 6.50 -17.93 20.80
C ARG A 88 7.66 -18.39 21.67
N SER A 89 8.49 -19.33 21.18
CA SER A 89 9.75 -19.69 21.85
C SER A 89 10.70 -18.51 21.93
N HIS A 90 10.88 -17.75 20.85
CA HIS A 90 11.70 -16.53 20.87
C HIS A 90 11.16 -15.49 21.85
N LEU A 91 9.87 -15.17 21.78
CA LEU A 91 9.21 -14.21 22.68
C LEU A 91 9.41 -14.56 24.15
N SER A 92 9.40 -15.85 24.50
CA SER A 92 9.61 -16.32 25.87
C SER A 92 11.04 -16.11 26.36
N LEU A 93 12.02 -16.06 25.46
CA LEU A 93 13.44 -15.83 25.77
C LEU A 93 13.84 -14.35 25.67
N MET A 94 12.96 -13.48 25.16
CA MET A 94 13.29 -12.07 24.93
C MET A 94 13.59 -11.32 26.23
N SER A 95 12.83 -11.57 27.30
CA SER A 95 13.07 -10.90 28.58
C SER A 95 14.43 -11.25 29.15
N GLU A 96 14.83 -12.52 29.12
CA GLU A 96 16.16 -12.94 29.57
C GLU A 96 17.28 -12.26 28.78
N ARG A 97 17.11 -12.15 27.45
CA ARG A 97 18.12 -11.58 26.55
C ARG A 97 18.22 -10.07 26.60
N PHE A 98 17.11 -9.38 26.84
CA PHE A 98 17.00 -7.94 26.59
C PHE A 98 16.42 -7.15 27.76
N PHE A 99 16.35 -7.72 28.97
CA PHE A 99 15.81 -7.04 30.16
C PHE A 99 16.46 -5.67 30.42
N GLN A 100 17.78 -5.56 30.19
CA GLN A 100 18.54 -4.33 30.47
C GLN A 100 18.57 -3.34 29.30
N LYS A 101 17.85 -3.63 28.20
CA LYS A 101 17.96 -2.86 26.97
C LYS A 101 16.66 -2.11 26.67
N ASP A 102 16.75 -0.78 26.70
CA ASP A 102 15.61 0.09 26.44
C ASP A 102 15.32 0.25 24.95
N ASN A 103 16.34 0.17 24.08
CA ASN A 103 16.23 0.36 22.63
C ASN A 103 16.90 -0.78 21.84
N PHE A 104 16.22 -1.27 20.80
CA PHE A 104 16.70 -2.35 19.93
C PHE A 104 17.36 -1.78 18.69
N SER A 105 18.58 -2.23 18.38
CA SER A 105 19.20 -2.00 17.07
C SER A 105 18.76 -3.07 16.07
N GLU A 106 18.97 -2.80 14.77
CA GLU A 106 18.70 -3.78 13.71
C GLU A 106 19.50 -5.08 13.91
N SER A 107 20.74 -4.98 14.38
CA SER A 107 21.60 -6.13 14.67
C SER A 107 21.10 -7.01 15.82
N ASP A 108 20.39 -6.42 16.80
CA ASP A 108 19.83 -7.21 17.92
C ASP A 108 18.76 -8.18 17.43
N LEU A 109 18.05 -7.82 16.36
CA LEU A 109 16.89 -8.54 15.87
C LEU A 109 17.16 -9.34 14.61
N GLU A 110 18.37 -9.25 14.02
CA GLU A 110 18.75 -9.92 12.78
C GLU A 110 18.60 -11.45 12.84
N TYR A 111 18.78 -12.07 14.02
CA TYR A 111 18.54 -13.50 14.18
C TYR A 111 17.08 -13.91 13.88
N PHE A 112 16.14 -12.95 13.93
CA PHE A 112 14.73 -13.16 13.64
C PHE A 112 14.46 -13.34 12.14
N ASP A 113 15.35 -12.86 11.26
CA ASP A 113 15.22 -12.97 9.80
C ASP A 113 15.06 -14.42 9.35
N ALA A 114 15.74 -15.36 10.01
CA ALA A 114 15.65 -16.79 9.71
C ALA A 114 14.22 -17.36 9.82
N LEU A 115 13.29 -16.67 10.50
CA LEU A 115 11.89 -17.10 10.58
C LEU A 115 11.05 -16.73 9.37
N PHE A 116 11.41 -15.70 8.60
CA PHE A 116 10.54 -15.17 7.53
C PHE A 116 11.24 -14.81 6.22
N CYS A 117 12.56 -14.67 6.19
CA CYS A 117 13.32 -14.33 5.01
C CYS A 117 13.52 -15.57 4.10
N PRO A 118 12.99 -15.58 2.85
CA PRO A 118 13.09 -16.75 1.97
C PRO A 118 14.53 -17.12 1.58
N ASN A 119 15.43 -16.13 1.50
CA ASN A 119 16.86 -16.35 1.26
C ASN A 119 17.57 -17.11 2.40
N MET A 120 16.99 -17.12 3.60
CA MET A 120 17.45 -17.91 4.75
C MET A 120 16.70 -19.26 4.89
N GLY A 121 15.95 -19.67 3.85
CA GLY A 121 15.20 -20.92 3.82
C GLY A 121 13.82 -20.85 4.49
N ALA A 122 13.33 -19.67 4.86
CA ALA A 122 11.99 -19.52 5.40
C ALA A 122 10.92 -19.74 4.32
N HIS A 123 9.75 -20.21 4.74
CA HIS A 123 8.62 -20.38 3.84
C HIS A 123 8.08 -19.01 3.38
N SER A 124 7.73 -18.86 2.10
CA SER A 124 7.33 -17.58 1.49
C SER A 124 6.16 -16.87 2.18
N MET A 125 5.26 -17.64 2.80
CA MET A 125 4.11 -17.13 3.55
C MET A 125 4.43 -16.77 5.01
N ASN A 126 5.64 -17.04 5.51
CA ASN A 126 5.96 -16.85 6.93
C ASN A 126 5.83 -15.40 7.38
N TYR A 127 6.21 -14.42 6.55
CA TYR A 127 6.01 -13.00 6.85
C TYR A 127 4.56 -12.73 7.27
N TYR A 128 3.60 -13.22 6.46
CA TYR A 128 2.18 -12.99 6.69
C TYR A 128 1.66 -13.71 7.93
N PHE A 129 2.08 -14.96 8.16
CA PHE A 129 1.68 -15.71 9.35
C PHE A 129 2.23 -15.12 10.66
N LEU A 130 3.48 -14.66 10.64
CA LEU A 130 4.09 -14.02 11.81
C LEU A 130 3.47 -12.65 12.09
N LYS A 131 3.21 -11.85 11.05
CA LYS A 131 2.53 -10.56 11.18
C LYS A 131 1.16 -10.73 11.83
N ASP A 132 0.36 -11.68 11.34
CA ASP A 132 -0.96 -11.97 11.91
C ASP A 132 -0.87 -12.45 13.37
N GLU A 133 0.03 -13.38 13.68
CA GLU A 133 0.20 -13.89 15.06
C GLU A 133 0.61 -12.78 16.02
N MET A 134 1.54 -11.90 15.62
CA MET A 134 1.93 -10.75 16.44
C MET A 134 0.79 -9.76 16.62
N MET A 135 0.02 -9.46 15.56
CA MET A 135 -1.16 -8.61 15.67
C MET A 135 -2.20 -9.21 16.63
N HIS A 136 -2.41 -10.54 16.59
CA HIS A 136 -3.27 -11.24 17.53
C HIS A 136 -2.76 -11.08 18.98
N LEU A 137 -1.48 -11.33 19.23
CA LEU A 137 -0.87 -11.17 20.56
C LEU A 137 -0.97 -9.73 21.10
N ILE A 138 -0.81 -8.73 20.22
CA ILE A 138 -0.93 -7.31 20.59
C ILE A 138 -2.38 -6.94 20.93
N THR A 139 -3.34 -7.44 20.16
CA THR A 139 -4.77 -7.13 20.33
C THR A 139 -5.45 -7.92 21.44
N MET A 140 -4.83 -9.00 21.95
CA MET A 140 -5.36 -9.74 23.10
C MET A 140 -5.60 -8.83 24.31
N SER A 141 -6.78 -8.99 24.92
CA SER A 141 -7.15 -8.30 26.14
C SER A 141 -6.25 -8.74 27.30
N PRO A 142 -5.66 -7.80 28.07
CA PRO A 142 -4.90 -8.11 29.27
C PRO A 142 -5.68 -8.87 30.35
N LEU A 143 -7.01 -8.83 30.30
CA LEU A 143 -7.89 -9.47 31.28
C LEU A 143 -8.07 -10.98 31.03
N LEU A 144 -7.59 -11.49 29.88
CA LEU A 144 -7.65 -12.92 29.59
C LEU A 144 -6.55 -13.66 30.36
N PRO A 145 -6.83 -14.82 30.99
CA PRO A 145 -5.84 -15.61 31.73
C PRO A 145 -4.60 -16.00 30.91
N ASP A 146 -4.76 -16.15 29.60
CA ASP A 146 -3.69 -16.54 28.67
C ASP A 146 -2.91 -15.33 28.11
N CYS A 147 -3.20 -14.10 28.56
CA CYS A 147 -2.51 -12.91 28.07
C CYS A 147 -1.11 -12.77 28.71
N ASN A 148 -0.09 -13.13 27.94
CA ASN A 148 1.29 -12.92 28.33
C ASN A 148 1.76 -11.49 27.95
N LEU A 149 1.92 -10.61 28.95
CA LEU A 149 2.32 -9.22 28.74
C LEU A 149 3.73 -9.07 28.13
N THR A 150 4.66 -9.98 28.45
CA THR A 150 5.99 -10.04 27.84
C THR A 150 5.87 -10.33 26.35
N HIS A 151 5.05 -11.29 25.95
CA HIS A 151 4.79 -11.61 24.55
C HIS A 151 4.15 -10.42 23.84
N LYS A 152 3.19 -9.75 24.46
CA LYS A 152 2.54 -8.55 23.91
C LYS A 152 3.52 -7.41 23.66
N TYR A 153 4.37 -7.09 24.64
CA TYR A 153 5.40 -6.05 24.53
C TYR A 153 6.38 -6.35 23.38
N TYR A 154 7.02 -7.53 23.39
CA TYR A 154 8.01 -7.87 22.37
C TYR A 154 7.39 -8.12 21.00
N SER A 155 6.12 -8.55 20.92
CA SER A 155 5.41 -8.63 19.63
C SER A 155 5.28 -7.26 18.98
N LYS A 156 5.08 -6.17 19.74
CA LYS A 156 5.03 -4.81 19.18
C LYS A 156 6.36 -4.42 18.52
N ILE A 157 7.48 -4.73 19.18
CA ILE A 157 8.84 -4.45 18.70
C ILE A 157 9.15 -5.30 17.46
N LEU A 158 8.96 -6.61 17.55
CA LEU A 158 9.23 -7.53 16.46
C LEU A 158 8.31 -7.30 15.25
N LEU A 159 7.06 -6.86 15.46
CA LEU A 159 6.16 -6.53 14.36
C LEU A 159 6.65 -5.31 13.58
N GLN A 160 7.18 -4.29 14.27
CA GLN A 160 7.79 -3.14 13.62
C GLN A 160 9.03 -3.57 12.82
N TYR A 161 9.91 -4.38 13.41
CA TYR A 161 11.09 -4.92 12.73
C TYR A 161 10.72 -5.75 11.49
N LEU A 162 9.81 -6.72 11.65
CA LEU A 162 9.30 -7.58 10.58
C LEU A 162 8.74 -6.75 9.41
N GLN A 163 7.95 -5.71 9.73
CA GLN A 163 7.39 -4.83 8.72
C GLN A 163 8.50 -4.07 7.98
N GLN A 164 9.42 -3.45 8.69
CA GLN A 164 10.50 -2.67 8.08
C GLN A 164 11.39 -3.55 7.20
N ARG A 165 11.82 -4.72 7.70
CA ARG A 165 12.65 -5.67 6.96
C ARG A 165 11.98 -6.14 5.66
N HIS A 166 10.70 -6.49 5.72
CA HIS A 166 9.94 -6.87 4.53
C HIS A 166 9.77 -5.70 3.55
N THR A 167 9.46 -4.51 4.07
CA THR A 167 9.23 -3.32 3.25
C THR A 167 10.53 -2.84 2.58
N LYS A 168 11.70 -3.04 3.21
CA LYS A 168 13.01 -2.84 2.55
C LYS A 168 13.12 -3.72 1.30
N ASP A 169 12.82 -5.01 1.38
CA ASP A 169 12.88 -5.91 0.22
C ASP A 169 11.91 -5.50 -0.89
N VAL A 170 10.66 -5.15 -0.51
CA VAL A 170 9.65 -4.66 -1.46
C VAL A 170 10.09 -3.37 -2.14
N TRP A 171 10.73 -2.45 -1.40
CA TRP A 171 11.28 -1.23 -1.97
C TRP A 171 12.42 -1.51 -2.95
N GLN A 172 13.34 -2.43 -2.62
CA GLN A 172 14.43 -2.83 -3.51
C GLN A 172 13.90 -3.47 -4.79
N GLU A 173 12.87 -4.32 -4.70
CA GLU A 173 12.19 -4.88 -5.86
C GLU A 173 11.57 -3.76 -6.71
N PHE A 174 10.87 -2.82 -6.09
CA PHE A 174 10.21 -1.70 -6.78
C PHE A 174 11.19 -0.81 -7.56
N ILE A 175 12.31 -0.41 -6.95
CA ILE A 175 13.31 0.45 -7.63
C ILE A 175 14.08 -0.29 -8.71
N SER A 176 14.05 -1.63 -8.73
CA SER A 176 14.64 -2.44 -9.80
C SER A 176 13.81 -2.47 -11.08
N TYR A 177 12.54 -2.06 -11.03
CA TYR A 177 11.66 -2.02 -12.20
C TYR A 177 12.11 -0.95 -13.20
N PRO A 178 11.73 -1.07 -14.50
CA PRO A 178 11.92 0.00 -15.47
C PRO A 178 11.30 1.32 -14.99
N LYS A 179 11.90 2.47 -15.34
CA LYS A 179 11.44 3.81 -14.87
C LYS A 179 9.97 4.06 -15.19
N GLU A 180 9.49 3.52 -16.29
CA GLU A 180 8.09 3.59 -16.72
C GLU A 180 7.17 2.91 -15.71
N GLN A 181 7.61 1.88 -15.00
CA GLN A 181 6.79 1.12 -14.05
C GLN A 181 6.96 1.56 -12.59
N GLN A 182 7.87 2.50 -12.33
CA GLN A 182 8.10 3.08 -11.00
C GLN A 182 7.06 4.19 -10.74
N LEU A 183 5.84 3.77 -10.41
CA LEU A 183 4.71 4.67 -10.19
C LEU A 183 4.77 5.30 -8.79
N LEU A 184 4.46 6.59 -8.68
CA LEU A 184 4.47 7.31 -7.40
C LEU A 184 3.49 6.72 -6.37
N GLU A 185 2.29 6.27 -6.78
CA GLU A 185 1.36 5.68 -5.83
C GLU A 185 1.86 4.35 -5.23
N LYS A 186 2.72 3.60 -5.96
CA LYS A 186 3.33 2.38 -5.44
C LYS A 186 4.36 2.74 -4.38
N ALA A 187 5.21 3.72 -4.66
CA ALA A 187 6.17 4.25 -3.68
C ALA A 187 5.46 4.72 -2.41
N ALA A 188 4.41 5.54 -2.54
CA ALA A 188 3.62 6.01 -1.40
C ALA A 188 2.94 4.87 -0.62
N THR A 189 2.48 3.83 -1.30
CA THR A 189 1.92 2.63 -0.65
C THR A 189 2.97 1.89 0.18
N ILE A 190 4.19 1.73 -0.34
CA ILE A 190 5.30 1.07 0.36
C ILE A 190 5.67 1.89 1.62
N VAL A 191 5.68 3.23 1.51
CA VAL A 191 5.87 4.11 2.67
C VAL A 191 4.74 3.94 3.70
N ALA A 192 3.47 3.90 3.29
CA ALA A 192 2.36 3.65 4.21
C ALA A 192 2.50 2.30 4.95
N GLN A 193 2.90 1.24 4.23
CA GLN A 193 3.19 -0.06 4.83
C GLN A 193 4.32 0.01 5.88
N TRP A 194 5.36 0.82 5.65
CA TRP A 194 6.46 0.99 6.59
C TRP A 194 6.02 1.54 7.95
N TYR A 195 5.16 2.57 7.93
CA TYR A 195 4.77 3.31 9.12
C TYR A 195 3.52 2.79 9.83
N GLN A 196 2.79 1.85 9.21
CA GLN A 196 1.58 1.24 9.78
C GLN A 196 1.73 -0.29 9.94
N PRO A 197 2.65 -0.78 10.81
CA PRO A 197 2.91 -2.22 10.96
C PRO A 197 1.71 -3.02 11.47
N GLN A 198 0.76 -2.38 12.16
CA GLN A 198 -0.47 -2.99 12.66
C GLN A 198 -1.65 -2.91 11.67
N LYS A 199 -1.47 -2.37 10.45
CA LYS A 199 -2.49 -2.34 9.40
C LYS A 199 -2.09 -3.27 8.25
N HIS A 200 -3.08 -3.90 7.63
CA HIS A 200 -2.90 -4.61 6.36
C HIS A 200 -3.21 -3.68 5.20
N ILE A 201 -2.17 -3.07 4.64
CA ILE A 201 -2.27 -2.15 3.50
C ILE A 201 -1.87 -2.89 2.24
N PHE A 202 -2.76 -2.89 1.24
CA PHE A 202 -2.51 -3.54 -0.04
C PHE A 202 -2.57 -2.55 -1.19
N TYR A 203 -1.58 -2.61 -2.09
CA TYR A 203 -1.54 -1.75 -3.27
C TYR A 203 -2.80 -1.83 -4.14
N PHE A 204 -3.42 -3.00 -4.24
CA PHE A 204 -4.62 -3.15 -5.06
C PHE A 204 -5.85 -2.42 -4.49
N ASP A 205 -5.87 -2.07 -3.20
CA ASP A 205 -6.93 -1.20 -2.63
C ASP A 205 -6.74 0.26 -3.05
N ILE A 206 -5.48 0.71 -3.00
CA ILE A 206 -5.08 2.04 -3.46
C ILE A 206 -5.38 2.16 -4.94
N GLU A 207 -4.97 1.15 -5.72
CA GLU A 207 -5.24 1.07 -7.15
C GLU A 207 -6.74 1.12 -7.45
N ALA A 208 -7.57 0.31 -6.78
CA ALA A 208 -9.02 0.31 -6.97
C ALA A 208 -9.64 1.66 -6.62
N SER A 209 -9.17 2.32 -5.56
CA SER A 209 -9.64 3.65 -5.17
C SER A 209 -9.33 4.69 -6.24
N LEU A 210 -8.11 4.70 -6.77
CA LEU A 210 -7.69 5.60 -7.86
C LEU A 210 -8.45 5.32 -9.16
N ASP A 211 -8.68 4.04 -9.49
CA ASP A 211 -9.45 3.64 -10.66
C ASP A 211 -10.91 4.10 -10.56
N ASN A 212 -11.53 3.97 -9.39
CA ASN A 212 -12.90 4.43 -9.15
C ASN A 212 -13.02 5.95 -9.36
N ILE A 213 -12.04 6.73 -8.89
CA ILE A 213 -12.01 8.18 -9.10
C ILE A 213 -11.81 8.49 -10.59
N ALA A 214 -10.89 7.82 -11.28
CA ALA A 214 -10.67 8.00 -12.71
C ALA A 214 -11.94 7.70 -13.53
N GLN A 215 -12.68 6.65 -13.17
CA GLN A 215 -13.98 6.32 -13.78
C GLN A 215 -15.04 7.40 -13.52
N LEU A 216 -15.06 7.97 -12.31
CA LEU A 216 -15.95 9.09 -11.99
C LEU A 216 -15.62 10.31 -12.86
N VAL A 217 -14.33 10.64 -13.02
CA VAL A 217 -13.88 11.73 -13.92
C VAL A 217 -14.34 11.47 -15.35
N LEU A 218 -14.14 10.27 -15.89
CA LEU A 218 -14.62 9.92 -17.23
C LEU A 218 -16.14 10.05 -17.36
N LYS A 219 -16.90 9.64 -16.33
CA LYS A 219 -18.37 9.76 -16.31
C LYS A 219 -18.82 11.21 -16.33
N ARG A 220 -18.13 12.10 -15.60
CA ARG A 220 -18.43 13.55 -15.60
C ARG A 220 -18.00 14.21 -16.90
N LEU A 221 -16.80 13.89 -17.39
CA LEU A 221 -16.27 14.38 -18.65
C LEU A 221 -17.22 14.07 -19.81
N LYS A 222 -17.76 12.84 -19.86
CA LYS A 222 -18.70 12.43 -20.91
C LYS A 222 -19.99 13.25 -20.96
N LYS A 223 -20.43 13.80 -19.82
CA LYS A 223 -21.63 14.64 -19.75
C LYS A 223 -21.40 16.04 -20.33
N VAL A 224 -20.17 16.55 -20.22
CA VAL A 224 -19.82 17.92 -20.64
C VAL A 224 -19.20 17.93 -22.04
N TYR A 225 -18.34 16.96 -22.33
CA TYR A 225 -17.58 16.82 -23.58
C TYR A 225 -17.79 15.42 -24.17
N CYS A 226 -18.97 15.14 -24.70
CA CYS A 226 -19.32 13.80 -25.20
C CYS A 226 -18.44 13.32 -26.37
N ASP A 227 -17.90 14.26 -27.14
CA ASP A 227 -17.09 13.99 -28.34
C ASP A 227 -15.57 13.94 -28.04
N HIS A 228 -15.18 13.99 -26.77
CA HIS A 228 -13.77 13.94 -26.38
C HIS A 228 -13.10 12.63 -26.85
N PRO A 229 -11.91 12.67 -27.49
CA PRO A 229 -11.29 11.50 -28.12
C PRO A 229 -10.95 10.35 -27.15
N ILE A 230 -10.83 10.65 -25.85
CA ILE A 230 -10.67 9.64 -24.79
C ILE A 230 -11.74 8.54 -24.83
N PHE A 231 -12.95 8.82 -25.30
CA PHE A 231 -14.02 7.83 -25.39
C PHE A 231 -13.86 6.86 -26.57
N SER A 232 -13.02 7.19 -27.54
CA SER A 232 -12.61 6.32 -28.64
C SER A 232 -11.38 5.48 -28.30
N THR A 233 -10.82 5.65 -27.09
CA THR A 233 -9.59 4.99 -26.67
C THR A 233 -9.81 3.54 -26.24
N SER A 234 -8.91 2.66 -26.68
CA SER A 234 -9.02 1.22 -26.37
C SER A 234 -8.75 0.90 -24.90
N ALA A 235 -9.38 -0.17 -24.40
CA ALA A 235 -9.10 -0.69 -23.05
C ALA A 235 -7.61 -1.06 -22.83
N LYS A 236 -6.90 -1.46 -23.89
CA LYS A 236 -5.46 -1.75 -23.83
C LYS A 236 -4.66 -0.50 -23.49
N GLN A 237 -5.05 0.65 -24.02
CA GLN A 237 -4.37 1.91 -23.76
C GLN A 237 -4.61 2.41 -22.32
N PHE A 238 -5.84 2.33 -21.82
CA PHE A 238 -6.12 2.59 -20.41
C PHE A 238 -5.32 1.67 -19.47
N SER A 239 -5.23 0.38 -19.82
CA SER A 239 -4.42 -0.58 -19.08
C SER A 239 -2.92 -0.23 -19.13
N PHE A 240 -2.44 0.33 -20.23
CA PHE A 240 -1.05 0.79 -20.35
C PHE A 240 -0.79 1.98 -19.40
N TRP A 241 -1.60 3.03 -19.47
CA TRP A 241 -1.48 4.24 -18.64
C TRP A 241 -1.66 3.97 -17.14
N LYS A 242 -2.53 3.02 -16.80
CA LYS A 242 -2.70 2.57 -15.42
C LYS A 242 -1.38 2.05 -14.83
N ASN A 243 -0.65 1.25 -15.61
CA ASN A 243 0.52 0.50 -15.14
C ASN A 243 1.87 1.14 -15.49
N ASN A 244 1.90 2.20 -16.30
CA ASN A 244 3.13 2.82 -16.77
C ASN A 244 3.03 4.36 -16.75
N ASN A 245 4.12 5.03 -16.40
CA ASN A 245 4.36 6.44 -16.62
C ASN A 245 4.31 6.76 -18.11
N VAL A 246 3.82 7.95 -18.41
CA VAL A 246 3.54 8.40 -19.77
C VAL A 246 4.64 9.38 -20.16
N ASN A 247 5.39 9.08 -21.22
CA ASN A 247 6.52 9.92 -21.66
C ASN A 247 6.04 11.24 -22.30
N ASP A 248 4.88 11.21 -22.97
CA ASP A 248 4.30 12.38 -23.62
C ASP A 248 2.78 12.34 -23.54
N ASN A 249 2.18 13.51 -23.46
CA ASN A 249 0.74 13.66 -23.39
C ASN A 249 0.05 13.10 -24.64
N GLN A 250 -1.16 12.60 -24.42
CA GLN A 250 -1.90 11.84 -25.43
C GLN A 250 -2.89 12.72 -26.20
N TRP A 251 -3.26 13.87 -25.64
CA TRP A 251 -4.29 14.74 -26.18
C TRP A 251 -3.70 16.09 -26.63
N SER A 252 -4.54 16.93 -27.24
CA SER A 252 -4.19 18.32 -27.49
C SER A 252 -4.26 19.15 -26.20
N LYS A 253 -3.66 20.35 -26.20
CA LYS A 253 -3.69 21.28 -25.04
C LYS A 253 -5.11 21.53 -24.51
N GLU A 254 -6.09 21.66 -25.40
CA GLU A 254 -7.48 21.94 -25.01
C GLU A 254 -8.14 20.71 -24.36
N GLU A 255 -7.94 19.53 -24.94
CA GLU A 255 -8.45 18.26 -24.42
C GLU A 255 -7.81 17.89 -23.07
N GLU A 256 -6.50 18.07 -22.92
CA GLU A 256 -5.80 17.89 -21.64
C GLU A 256 -6.36 18.84 -20.57
N LYS A 257 -6.59 20.11 -20.93
CA LYS A 257 -7.18 21.10 -20.01
C LYS A 257 -8.59 20.69 -19.58
N GLN A 258 -9.40 20.15 -20.50
CA GLN A 258 -10.73 19.62 -20.17
C GLN A 258 -10.65 18.48 -19.15
N ILE A 259 -9.69 17.55 -19.33
CA ILE A 259 -9.46 16.45 -18.38
C ILE A 259 -8.99 16.98 -17.02
N ILE A 260 -8.00 17.88 -16.99
CA ILE A 260 -7.45 18.45 -15.75
C ILE A 260 -8.51 19.21 -14.96
N ASN A 261 -9.30 20.06 -15.63
CA ASN A 261 -10.39 20.81 -14.98
C ASN A 261 -11.47 19.86 -14.44
N MET A 262 -11.79 18.80 -15.19
CA MET A 262 -12.76 17.79 -14.73
C MET A 262 -12.23 17.01 -13.53
N LEU A 263 -10.93 16.67 -13.53
CA LEU A 263 -10.26 16.04 -12.40
C LEU A 263 -10.28 16.93 -11.16
N GLN A 264 -9.97 18.23 -11.30
CA GLN A 264 -10.05 19.19 -10.19
C GLN A 264 -11.47 19.22 -9.60
N THR A 265 -12.48 19.39 -10.46
CA THR A 265 -13.89 19.45 -10.04
C THR A 265 -14.28 18.19 -9.28
N VAL A 266 -13.96 17.01 -9.81
CA VAL A 266 -14.29 15.75 -9.15
C VAL A 266 -13.54 15.58 -7.84
N LEU A 267 -12.24 15.88 -7.80
CA LEU A 267 -11.40 15.61 -6.65
C LEU A 267 -11.70 16.58 -5.50
N PHE A 268 -11.68 17.88 -5.77
CA PHE A 268 -11.79 18.91 -4.73
C PHE A 268 -13.25 19.28 -4.44
N ASP A 269 -14.08 19.46 -5.47
CA ASP A 269 -15.46 19.94 -5.27
C ASP A 269 -16.46 18.81 -5.00
N GLU A 270 -16.43 17.72 -5.77
CA GLU A 270 -17.39 16.61 -5.58
C GLU A 270 -16.98 15.65 -4.45
N LEU A 271 -15.71 15.24 -4.40
CA LEU A 271 -15.20 14.28 -3.42
C LEU A 271 -14.66 14.93 -2.15
N GLY A 272 -14.50 16.26 -2.13
CA GLY A 272 -14.10 17.01 -0.95
C GLY A 272 -12.65 16.80 -0.52
N PHE A 273 -11.75 16.43 -1.43
CA PHE A 273 -10.33 16.40 -1.09
C PHE A 273 -9.84 17.80 -0.72
N SER A 274 -8.98 17.92 0.28
CA SER A 274 -8.46 19.20 0.73
C SER A 274 -7.08 19.09 1.36
N GLY A 275 -6.32 20.18 1.27
CA GLY A 275 -5.00 20.30 1.88
C GLY A 275 -5.08 20.36 3.41
N ALA A 276 -4.22 19.61 4.10
CA ALA A 276 -4.06 19.74 5.54
C ALA A 276 -3.64 21.17 5.90
N LEU A 277 -4.43 21.86 6.73
CA LEU A 277 -4.17 23.23 7.14
C LEU A 277 -2.94 23.28 8.04
N ALA A 278 -1.98 24.13 7.68
CA ALA A 278 -0.78 24.39 8.48
C ALA A 278 -1.07 25.00 9.87
N SER A 279 -2.29 25.47 10.11
CA SER A 279 -2.72 26.11 11.36
C SER A 279 -3.02 25.14 12.49
N ASP A 280 -3.28 23.87 12.18
CA ASP A 280 -3.37 22.85 13.21
C ASP A 280 -1.93 22.51 13.62
N LEU A 281 -1.54 22.93 14.82
CA LEU A 281 -0.23 22.69 15.46
C LEU A 281 0.16 21.18 15.55
N LEU A 282 -0.61 20.29 14.93
CA LEU A 282 -0.47 18.85 14.95
C LEU A 282 -0.78 18.26 13.55
N TYR A 283 0.09 18.46 12.56
CA TYR A 283 0.01 17.69 11.31
C TYR A 283 -0.03 16.19 11.64
N LYS A 284 -1.03 15.48 11.14
CA LYS A 284 -1.28 14.08 11.45
C LYS A 284 -0.47 13.19 10.51
N LEU A 285 -0.06 12.02 11.00
CA LEU A 285 0.65 11.04 10.15
C LEU A 285 -0.26 10.63 9.00
N GLU A 286 -1.54 10.50 9.31
CA GLU A 286 -2.65 10.16 8.43
C GLU A 286 -2.78 11.13 7.24
N ASP A 287 -2.32 12.38 7.36
CA ASP A 287 -2.36 13.35 6.26
C ASP A 287 -1.25 13.08 5.21
N ILE A 288 -0.24 12.27 5.54
CA ILE A 288 0.91 11.96 4.66
C ILE A 288 0.79 10.53 4.06
N LEU A 289 0.00 9.65 4.68
CA LEU A 289 -0.09 8.25 4.25
C LEU A 289 -1.21 8.09 3.23
N ILE A 290 -0.88 7.64 2.02
CA ILE A 290 -1.81 7.60 0.87
C ILE A 290 -3.11 6.83 1.15
N ASP A 291 -3.06 5.75 1.95
CA ASP A 291 -4.26 5.01 2.33
C ASP A 291 -5.19 5.85 3.21
N CYS A 292 -4.63 6.57 4.17
CA CYS A 292 -5.37 7.48 5.04
C CYS A 292 -5.89 8.71 4.29
N VAL A 293 -5.12 9.29 3.36
CA VAL A 293 -5.57 10.44 2.56
C VAL A 293 -6.72 10.05 1.63
N LEU A 294 -6.64 8.86 1.00
CA LEU A 294 -7.74 8.35 0.18
C LEU A 294 -9.02 8.07 0.99
N GLU A 295 -8.88 7.71 2.27
CA GLU A 295 -10.00 7.46 3.19
C GLU A 295 -10.59 8.77 3.72
N ASN A 296 -9.76 9.64 4.31
CA ASN A 296 -10.15 10.84 5.04
C ASN A 296 -10.36 12.07 4.13
N LYS A 297 -9.87 12.03 2.89
CA LYS A 297 -9.91 13.14 1.93
C LYS A 297 -9.10 14.37 2.34
N VAL A 298 -8.36 14.32 3.45
CA VAL A 298 -7.43 15.36 3.88
C VAL A 298 -6.02 14.85 3.69
N GLY A 299 -5.14 15.64 3.07
CA GLY A 299 -3.75 15.23 2.86
C GLY A 299 -2.76 16.38 2.72
N ASP A 300 -1.50 16.04 2.84
CA ASP A 300 -0.39 16.95 2.58
C ASP A 300 -0.21 17.18 1.07
N ALA A 301 0.58 18.20 0.72
CA ALA A 301 0.81 18.58 -0.67
C ALA A 301 1.34 17.41 -1.51
N VAL A 302 2.22 16.58 -0.95
CA VAL A 302 2.83 15.46 -1.69
C VAL A 302 1.81 14.36 -1.92
N SER A 303 1.09 13.91 -0.90
CA SER A 303 0.12 12.82 -1.04
C SER A 303 -1.02 13.19 -1.99
N LEU A 304 -1.57 14.40 -1.86
CA LEU A 304 -2.60 14.88 -2.77
C LEU A 304 -2.09 14.99 -4.21
N ALA A 305 -0.85 15.45 -4.40
CA ALA A 305 -0.26 15.54 -5.72
C ALA A 305 -0.01 14.16 -6.33
N ILE A 306 0.41 13.16 -5.54
CA ILE A 306 0.53 11.76 -5.98
C ILE A 306 -0.84 11.21 -6.41
N ILE A 307 -1.90 11.45 -5.64
CA ILE A 307 -3.27 11.02 -5.99
C ILE A 307 -3.71 11.68 -7.29
N PHE A 308 -3.58 12.99 -7.41
CA PHE A 308 -3.94 13.74 -8.61
C PHE A 308 -3.17 13.25 -9.84
N GLN A 309 -1.84 13.15 -9.74
CA GLN A 309 -0.96 12.65 -10.80
C GLN A 309 -1.33 11.24 -11.22
N SER A 310 -1.64 10.36 -10.26
CA SER A 310 -2.02 8.98 -10.52
C SER A 310 -3.33 8.88 -11.30
N ILE A 311 -4.29 9.76 -11.02
CA ILE A 311 -5.56 9.80 -11.75
C ILE A 311 -5.38 10.44 -13.13
N ALA A 312 -4.68 11.57 -13.22
CA ALA A 312 -4.37 12.24 -14.49
C ALA A 312 -3.66 11.28 -15.46
N ARG A 313 -2.66 10.54 -14.96
CA ARG A 313 -1.92 9.53 -15.73
C ARG A 313 -2.84 8.46 -16.29
N ARG A 314 -3.77 7.92 -15.49
CA ARG A 314 -4.78 6.93 -15.93
C ARG A 314 -5.69 7.45 -17.05
N LEU A 315 -5.78 8.77 -17.21
CA LEU A 315 -6.54 9.46 -18.25
C LEU A 315 -5.65 9.94 -19.41
N GLY A 316 -4.40 9.51 -19.49
CA GLY A 316 -3.47 9.87 -20.57
C GLY A 316 -2.83 11.25 -20.44
N VAL A 317 -2.95 11.89 -19.27
CA VAL A 317 -2.35 13.19 -18.96
C VAL A 317 -1.14 13.02 -18.03
N ARG A 318 0.03 13.42 -18.50
CA ARG A 318 1.28 13.53 -17.77
C ARG A 318 1.28 14.81 -16.94
N CYS A 319 1.39 14.62 -15.64
CA CYS A 319 1.73 15.66 -14.68
C CYS A 319 2.96 15.17 -13.90
N ASP A 320 3.96 16.03 -13.76
CA ASP A 320 5.19 15.69 -13.05
C ASP A 320 5.20 16.40 -11.69
N LEU A 321 5.56 15.68 -10.62
CA LEU A 321 5.69 16.29 -9.31
C LEU A 321 6.98 17.10 -9.24
N VAL A 322 6.90 18.35 -8.78
CA VAL A 322 8.03 19.27 -8.67
C VAL A 322 8.09 19.88 -7.26
N ALA A 323 9.26 19.78 -6.64
CA ALA A 323 9.53 20.34 -5.32
C ALA A 323 10.09 21.75 -5.43
N PHE A 324 9.51 22.66 -4.65
CA PHE A 324 10.05 23.99 -4.40
C PHE A 324 10.40 24.12 -2.93
N PRO A 325 11.32 25.04 -2.56
CA PRO A 325 11.78 25.18 -1.18
C PRO A 325 10.67 25.34 -0.14
N THR A 326 9.50 25.84 -0.53
CA THR A 326 8.37 26.10 0.36
C THR A 326 7.04 25.53 -0.12
N HIS A 327 6.99 24.82 -1.25
CA HIS A 327 5.72 24.33 -1.83
C HIS A 327 5.95 23.18 -2.81
N PHE A 328 4.93 22.34 -3.04
CA PHE A 328 4.94 21.35 -4.11
C PHE A 328 3.90 21.71 -5.16
N PHE A 329 4.25 21.56 -6.43
CA PHE A 329 3.31 21.69 -7.53
C PHE A 329 3.39 20.46 -8.42
N LEU A 330 2.33 20.24 -9.21
CA LEU A 330 2.46 19.41 -10.39
C LEU A 330 2.74 20.29 -11.60
N SER A 331 3.78 20.00 -12.38
CA SER A 331 3.98 20.62 -13.69
C SER A 331 3.20 19.85 -14.76
N TRP A 332 2.52 20.60 -15.61
CA TRP A 332 1.82 20.11 -16.78
C TRP A 332 2.40 20.79 -18.01
N LYS A 333 2.92 19.98 -18.94
CA LYS A 333 3.48 20.43 -20.21
C LYS A 333 2.55 19.99 -21.35
N PRO A 334 1.76 20.89 -21.95
CA PRO A 334 0.85 20.49 -23.01
C PRO A 334 1.58 19.95 -24.24
N LYS A 335 0.95 19.03 -24.96
CA LYS A 335 1.48 18.56 -26.23
C LYS A 335 1.54 19.71 -27.25
N SER A 336 2.75 20.10 -27.65
CA SER A 336 2.94 21.08 -28.74
C SER A 336 2.79 20.36 -30.09
N ILE A 337 1.85 20.83 -30.92
CA ILE A 337 1.66 20.33 -32.31
C ILE A 337 2.74 20.92 -33.25
N THR A 338 3.38 22.02 -32.86
CA THR A 338 4.39 22.72 -33.66
C THR A 338 5.81 22.50 -33.11
N GLU A 339 6.75 22.17 -34.02
CA GLU A 339 8.16 21.97 -33.70
C GLU A 339 8.78 23.22 -33.05
N LYS A 340 9.35 23.02 -31.86
CA LYS A 340 10.43 23.81 -31.24
C LYS A 340 10.31 25.34 -31.35
N SER A 341 9.44 25.93 -30.54
CA SER A 341 9.74 27.25 -29.97
C SER A 341 10.42 27.05 -28.61
N GLU A 342 11.51 27.78 -28.35
CA GLU A 342 12.23 27.76 -27.06
C GLU A 342 11.36 28.24 -25.86
N ASP A 343 10.17 28.76 -26.14
CA ASP A 343 9.12 29.12 -25.18
C ASP A 343 8.09 27.98 -25.02
N GLU A 344 8.53 26.80 -24.56
CA GLU A 344 7.58 25.78 -24.11
C GLU A 344 6.83 26.26 -22.85
N GLU A 345 5.53 26.49 -22.97
CA GLU A 345 4.70 27.00 -21.88
C GLU A 345 4.40 25.90 -20.87
N TYR A 346 5.12 25.90 -19.75
CA TYR A 346 4.81 25.06 -18.59
C TYR A 346 3.70 25.69 -17.76
N PHE A 347 2.72 24.87 -17.40
CA PHE A 347 1.69 25.19 -16.42
C PHE A 347 2.00 24.47 -15.12
N TYR A 348 1.62 25.07 -13.99
CA TYR A 348 1.72 24.44 -12.69
C TYR A 348 0.33 24.31 -12.07
N ILE A 349 0.07 23.21 -11.39
CA ILE A 349 -1.18 22.89 -10.73
C ILE A 349 -0.91 22.98 -9.23
N ASP A 350 -1.53 23.94 -8.56
CA ASP A 350 -1.40 24.14 -7.12
C ASP A 350 -2.40 23.29 -6.35
N ILE A 351 -1.96 22.10 -5.96
CA ILE A 351 -2.80 21.09 -5.32
C ILE A 351 -3.37 21.55 -3.97
N LEU A 352 -2.67 22.43 -3.25
CA LEU A 352 -3.18 22.95 -1.97
C LEU A 352 -4.25 24.02 -2.15
N HIS A 353 -4.32 24.66 -3.31
CA HIS A 353 -5.33 25.67 -3.66
C HIS A 353 -6.34 25.12 -4.67
N GLY A 354 -6.88 23.92 -4.39
CA GLY A 354 -7.93 23.30 -5.22
C GLY A 354 -7.46 22.86 -6.61
N GLY A 355 -6.14 22.71 -6.79
CA GLY A 355 -5.54 22.35 -8.06
C GLY A 355 -5.48 23.51 -9.07
N ALA A 356 -5.59 24.78 -8.66
CA ALA A 356 -5.59 25.91 -9.59
C ALA A 356 -4.42 25.85 -10.59
N ILE A 357 -4.73 26.02 -11.88
CA ILE A 357 -3.72 26.09 -12.94
C ILE A 357 -3.12 27.50 -12.94
N VAL A 358 -1.82 27.60 -12.70
CA VAL A 358 -1.06 28.85 -12.72
C VAL A 358 -0.02 28.80 -13.84
N GLY A 359 -0.05 29.81 -14.70
CA GLY A 359 0.98 30.03 -15.71
C GLY A 359 2.14 30.87 -15.16
N ARG A 360 3.15 31.09 -16.01
CA ARG A 360 4.33 31.91 -15.68
C ARG A 360 3.97 33.33 -15.22
N ASN A 361 2.85 33.87 -15.71
CA ASN A 361 2.41 35.24 -15.45
C ASN A 361 1.51 35.38 -14.21
N ASP A 362 0.97 34.28 -13.69
CA ASP A 362 -0.03 34.30 -12.60
C ASP A 362 0.59 34.34 -11.20
N CYS A 363 1.91 34.47 -11.12
CA CYS A 363 2.60 34.47 -9.84
C CYS A 363 2.40 35.78 -9.06
N PRO A 364 1.90 35.74 -7.82
CA PRO A 364 1.74 36.93 -6.99
C PRO A 364 3.11 37.58 -6.72
N LYS A 365 3.22 38.89 -6.94
CA LYS A 365 4.40 39.70 -6.61
C LYS A 365 4.52 39.83 -5.09
N THR A 366 5.04 38.82 -4.39
CA THR A 366 5.24 38.90 -2.95
C THR A 366 6.52 39.65 -2.59
N ARG A 367 6.37 40.89 -2.08
CA ARG A 367 7.33 41.65 -1.24
C ARG A 367 8.82 41.38 -1.52
N GLY A 368 9.31 41.76 -2.70
CA GLY A 368 10.75 41.84 -2.98
C GLY A 368 11.50 40.51 -3.15
N ARG A 369 10.87 39.34 -2.95
CA ARG A 369 11.45 38.05 -3.35
C ARG A 369 11.02 37.75 -4.78
N ARG A 370 11.97 37.38 -5.66
CA ARG A 370 11.62 36.95 -7.03
C ARG A 370 10.70 35.74 -6.91
N CYS A 371 9.55 35.83 -7.56
CA CYS A 371 8.64 34.70 -7.70
C CYS A 371 9.46 33.47 -8.16
N PRO A 372 9.35 32.33 -7.45
CA PRO A 372 10.00 31.09 -7.84
C PRO A 372 9.75 30.79 -9.33
N ILE A 373 8.49 30.85 -9.78
CA ILE A 373 7.98 30.45 -11.12
C ILE A 373 8.72 31.11 -12.30
N LYS A 374 9.23 32.33 -12.16
CA LYS A 374 9.90 33.04 -13.27
C LYS A 374 11.24 32.44 -13.72
N ASN A 375 11.90 31.63 -12.88
CA ASN A 375 13.23 31.07 -13.12
C ASN A 375 13.22 29.57 -13.56
N PHE A 376 12.06 28.98 -13.86
CA PHE A 376 11.82 27.53 -13.69
C PHE A 376 11.71 26.61 -14.91
N ASN A 377 12.21 26.99 -16.09
CA ASN A 377 12.32 26.05 -17.22
C ASN A 377 13.35 24.91 -16.99
N LYS A 378 13.76 24.61 -15.74
CA LYS A 378 14.91 23.74 -15.40
C LYS A 378 14.73 22.77 -14.22
N HIS A 379 13.54 22.63 -13.63
CA HIS A 379 13.36 21.65 -12.55
C HIS A 379 13.04 20.27 -13.10
N ASN A 380 13.78 19.27 -12.62
CA ASN A 380 13.57 17.87 -12.96
C ASN A 380 12.37 17.32 -12.17
N GLU A 381 11.59 16.46 -12.82
CA GLU A 381 10.59 15.61 -12.20
C GLU A 381 11.18 14.89 -10.97
N ILE A 382 10.46 14.92 -9.84
CA ILE A 382 10.86 14.17 -8.65
C ILE A 382 10.70 12.67 -8.93
N SER A 383 11.78 11.92 -8.79
CA SER A 383 11.78 10.47 -8.90
C SER A 383 11.06 9.80 -7.73
N PRO A 384 10.54 8.57 -7.91
CA PRO A 384 9.97 7.78 -6.81
C PRO A 384 10.93 7.62 -5.61
N THR A 385 12.24 7.55 -5.86
CA THR A 385 13.27 7.49 -4.82
C THR A 385 13.33 8.75 -3.99
N GLU A 386 13.30 9.92 -4.64
CA GLU A 386 13.27 11.22 -3.95
C GLU A 386 11.97 11.43 -3.19
N VAL A 387 10.83 11.02 -3.74
CA VAL A 387 9.53 11.02 -3.02
C VAL A 387 9.61 10.13 -1.78
N GLY A 388 10.12 8.90 -1.91
CA GLY A 388 10.29 7.99 -0.77
C GLY A 388 11.17 8.60 0.32
N HIS A 389 12.30 9.21 -0.06
CA HIS A 389 13.19 9.88 0.88
C HIS A 389 12.51 11.08 1.56
N TYR A 390 11.77 11.88 0.80
CA TYR A 390 11.05 13.03 1.32
C TYR A 390 9.98 12.63 2.34
N LEU A 391 9.13 11.66 1.99
CA LEU A 391 8.10 11.13 2.89
C LEU A 391 8.75 10.53 4.15
N TYR A 392 9.86 9.79 4.00
CA TYR A 392 10.62 9.25 5.13
C TYR A 392 11.11 10.36 6.07
N ILE A 393 11.70 11.46 5.55
CA ILE A 393 12.13 12.59 6.38
C ILE A 393 10.93 13.20 7.12
N LEU A 394 9.85 13.52 6.41
CA LEU A 394 8.66 14.14 7.01
C LEU A 394 8.08 13.29 8.15
N LEU A 395 7.95 11.98 7.92
CA LEU A 395 7.36 11.05 8.87
C LEU A 395 8.27 10.89 10.10
N ASN A 396 9.60 10.84 9.94
CA ASN A 396 10.53 10.76 11.08
C ASN A 396 10.61 12.04 11.90
N LEU A 397 10.58 13.21 11.26
CA LEU A 397 10.49 14.48 11.99
C LEU A 397 9.24 14.52 12.88
N LYS A 398 8.13 13.93 12.42
CA LYS A 398 6.87 13.85 13.17
C LYS A 398 6.89 12.86 14.34
N ILE A 399 7.50 11.69 14.13
CA ILE A 399 7.64 10.69 15.20
C ILE A 399 8.52 11.26 16.32
N SER A 400 9.62 11.93 15.96
CA SER A 400 10.51 12.57 16.93
C SER A 400 9.82 13.69 17.71
N SER A 401 8.93 14.48 17.10
CA SER A 401 8.19 15.53 17.83
C SER A 401 7.16 14.98 18.82
N LYS A 402 6.58 13.79 18.57
CA LYS A 402 5.63 13.14 19.50
C LYS A 402 6.27 12.53 20.75
N ASN A 403 7.59 12.34 20.76
CA ASN A 403 8.32 11.78 21.91
C ASN A 403 8.88 12.87 22.86
N ILE A 404 8.56 14.14 22.61
CA ILE A 404 9.05 15.30 23.38
C ILE A 404 7.92 15.91 24.26
N ASP A 405 6.67 15.48 24.08
CA ASP A 405 5.51 15.80 24.93
C ASP A 405 5.16 14.60 25.82
#